data_AF-A0ABD6DVD2-F1
#
_entry.id   AF-A0ABD6DVD2-F1
#
_cell.length_a   1.000
_cell.length_b   1.000
_cell.length_c   1.000
_cell.angle_alpha   90.00
_cell.angle_beta   90.00
_cell.angle_gamma   90.00
#
_symmetry.space_group_name_H-M   'P 1'
#
loop_
_entity.id
_entity.type
_entity.pdbx_description
1 polymer ?
#
loop_
_entity_poly.entity_id
_entity_poly.type
_entity_poly.pdbx_seq_one_letter_code
_entity_poly.pdbx_strand_id
1 'polypeptide(L)'
;MNPSRPAPGPDAARAFRLGIFAGAIIGLVVAVVLYWYGTLTLFAFGYVLLLLYPVYLVLVATALSVWLGYDKDVTSLRPVYRTER
;
A
#
# COMPACT_ATOMS: atom_id res chain seq x y z
N MET A 1 19.47 20.95 3.71
CA MET A 1 18.09 21.45 3.95
C MET A 1 17.23 20.96 2.80
N ASN A 2 16.53 19.83 2.94
CA ASN A 2 15.51 19.45 1.95
C ASN A 2 14.22 20.18 2.35
N PRO A 3 13.66 21.04 1.48
CA PRO A 3 12.43 21.76 1.80
C PRO A 3 11.31 20.74 2.06
N SER A 4 10.46 21.04 3.05
CA SER A 4 9.27 20.25 3.36
C SER A 4 8.49 20.00 2.08
N ARG A 5 8.57 18.78 1.53
CA ARG A 5 7.95 18.48 0.25
C ARG A 5 6.44 18.60 0.42
N PRO A 6 5.74 19.39 -0.41
CA PRO A 6 4.29 19.45 -0.40
C PRO A 6 3.72 18.03 -0.53
N ALA A 7 2.56 17.79 0.09
CA ALA A 7 1.88 16.51 -0.06
C ALA A 7 1.72 16.17 -1.56
N PRO A 8 1.82 14.89 -1.96
CA PRO A 8 1.67 14.49 -3.36
C PRO A 8 0.37 15.03 -3.96
N GLY A 9 0.44 15.55 -5.18
CA GLY A 9 -0.68 16.19 -5.86
C GLY A 9 -1.79 15.23 -6.31
N PRO A 10 -2.85 15.73 -6.95
CA PRO A 10 -4.01 14.93 -7.40
C PRO A 10 -3.66 13.73 -8.30
N ASP A 11 -2.58 13.83 -9.06
CA ASP A 11 -2.14 12.74 -9.93
C ASP A 11 -1.55 11.56 -9.15
N ALA A 12 -0.87 11.82 -8.04
CA ALA A 12 -0.41 10.77 -7.14
C ALA A 12 -1.59 10.04 -6.48
N ALA A 13 -2.66 10.76 -6.12
CA ALA A 13 -3.87 10.15 -5.57
C ALA A 13 -4.58 9.25 -6.60
N ARG A 14 -4.62 9.66 -7.87
CA ARG A 14 -5.13 8.82 -8.96
C ARG A 14 -4.25 7.59 -9.20
N ALA A 15 -2.94 7.77 -9.25
CA ALA A 15 -1.98 6.67 -9.40
C ALA A 15 -2.07 5.67 -8.24
N PHE A 16 -2.24 6.13 -7.01
CA PHE A 16 -2.41 5.27 -5.84
C PHE A 16 -3.66 4.40 -5.97
N ARG A 17 -4.81 4.99 -6.31
CA ARG A 17 -6.07 4.25 -6.49
C ARG A 17 -5.93 3.20 -7.60
N LEU A 18 -5.37 3.58 -8.74
CA LEU A 18 -5.14 2.65 -9.85
C LEU A 18 -4.16 1.53 -9.46
N GLY A 19 -3.09 1.87 -8.75
CA GLY A 19 -2.10 0.91 -8.26
C GLY A 19 -2.71 -0.11 -7.30
N ILE A 20 -3.59 0.33 -6.38
CA ILE A 20 -4.32 -0.58 -5.49
C ILE A 20 -5.25 -1.51 -6.28
N PHE A 21 -6.02 -0.97 -7.24
CA PHE A 21 -6.89 -1.80 -8.09
C PHE A 21 -6.08 -2.82 -8.89
N ALA A 22 -4.98 -2.40 -9.52
CA ALA A 22 -4.11 -3.28 -10.28
C ALA A 22 -3.48 -4.35 -9.37
N GLY A 23 -2.95 -3.97 -8.20
CA GLY A 23 -2.38 -4.89 -7.23
C GLY A 23 -3.38 -5.90 -6.71
N ALA A 24 -4.63 -5.48 -6.45
CA ALA A 24 -5.71 -6.38 -6.07
C ALA A 24 -6.01 -7.41 -7.17
N ILE A 25 -6.14 -6.97 -8.42
CA ILE A 25 -6.37 -7.88 -9.55
C ILE A 25 -5.21 -8.88 -9.68
N ILE A 26 -3.97 -8.40 -9.61
CA ILE A 26 -2.77 -9.25 -9.69
C ILE A 26 -2.77 -10.30 -8.58
N GLY A 27 -2.97 -9.90 -7.32
CA GLY A 27 -2.99 -10.84 -6.20
C GLY A 27 -4.08 -11.91 -6.34
N LEU A 28 -5.27 -11.52 -6.82
CA LEU A 28 -6.37 -12.44 -7.03
C LEU A 28 -6.10 -13.41 -8.19
N VAL A 29 -5.57 -12.93 -9.31
CA VAL A 29 -5.17 -13.78 -10.45
C VAL A 29 -4.12 -14.79 -10.01
N VAL A 30 -3.09 -14.36 -9.27
CA VAL A 30 -2.06 -15.27 -8.75
C VAL A 30 -2.67 -16.36 -7.86
N ALA A 31 -3.55 -15.99 -6.92
CA ALA A 31 -4.21 -16.97 -6.05
C ALA A 31 -5.04 -17.98 -6.84
N VAL A 32 -5.84 -17.52 -7.81
CA VAL A 32 -6.68 -18.38 -8.66
C VAL A 32 -5.83 -19.32 -9.50
N VAL A 33 -4.74 -18.82 -10.09
CA VAL A 33 -3.80 -19.63 -10.88
C VAL A 33 -3.17 -20.73 -10.02
N LEU A 34 -2.71 -20.40 -8.81
CA LEU A 34 -2.13 -21.39 -7.89
C LEU A 34 -3.14 -22.47 -7.46
N TYR A 35 -4.41 -22.09 -7.27
CA TYR A 35 -5.47 -23.05 -7.01
C TYR A 35 -5.74 -23.94 -8.23
N TRP A 36 -5.81 -23.36 -9.44
CA TRP A 36 -6.07 -24.08 -10.68
C TRP A 36 -4.99 -25.14 -10.98
N TYR A 37 -3.72 -24.83 -10.71
CA TYR A 37 -2.62 -25.80 -10.84
C TYR A 37 -2.53 -26.81 -9.67
N GLY A 38 -3.49 -26.80 -8.74
CA GLY A 38 -3.52 -27.72 -7.60
C GLY A 38 -2.44 -27.46 -6.54
N THR A 39 -1.73 -26.33 -6.63
CA THR A 39 -0.71 -25.94 -5.64
C THR A 39 -1.36 -25.56 -4.30
N LEU A 40 -2.56 -24.99 -4.35
CA LEU A 40 -3.36 -24.70 -3.16
C LEU A 40 -4.55 -25.66 -3.06
N THR A 41 -4.72 -26.27 -1.88
CA THR A 41 -5.98 -26.92 -1.53
C THR A 41 -7.07 -25.87 -1.33
N LEU A 42 -8.35 -26.29 -1.35
CA LEU A 42 -9.46 -25.36 -1.14
C LEU A 42 -9.37 -24.60 0.20
N PHE A 43 -8.94 -25.29 1.27
CA PHE A 43 -8.73 -24.66 2.58
C PHE A 43 -7.57 -23.66 2.57
N ALA A 44 -6.45 -24.01 1.93
CA ALA A 44 -5.31 -23.10 1.80
C ALA A 44 -5.67 -21.88 0.95
N PHE A 45 -6.43 -22.05 -0.12
CA PHE A 45 -6.95 -20.95 -0.95
C PHE A 45 -7.84 -20.01 -0.12
N GLY A 46 -8.75 -20.55 0.69
CA GLY A 46 -9.57 -19.76 1.63
C GLY A 46 -8.71 -19.00 2.66
N TYR A 47 -7.69 -19.65 3.22
CA TYR A 47 -6.74 -19.01 4.13
C TYR A 47 -5.99 -17.85 3.48
N VAL A 48 -5.50 -18.03 2.24
CA VAL A 48 -4.82 -16.97 1.48
C VAL A 48 -5.75 -15.78 1.29
N LEU A 49 -6.99 -15.99 0.85
CA LEU A 49 -7.93 -14.89 0.60
C LEU A 49 -8.39 -14.16 1.86
N LEU A 50 -8.59 -14.88 2.97
CA LEU A 50 -9.14 -14.28 4.19
C LEU A 50 -8.09 -13.66 5.11
N LEU A 51 -6.90 -14.26 5.23
CA LEU A 51 -5.87 -13.79 6.14
C LEU A 51 -4.70 -13.09 5.43
N LEU A 52 -4.15 -13.71 4.37
CA LEU A 52 -2.93 -13.19 3.76
C LEU A 52 -3.20 -12.05 2.77
N TYR A 53 -4.31 -12.11 2.06
CA TYR A 53 -4.64 -11.15 1.02
C TYR A 53 -4.84 -9.72 1.56
N PRO A 54 -5.52 -9.49 2.72
CA PRO A 54 -5.54 -8.17 3.34
C PRO A 54 -4.14 -7.64 3.69
N VAL A 55 -3.27 -8.49 4.24
CA VAL A 55 -1.88 -8.12 4.58
C VAL A 55 -1.10 -7.78 3.33
N TYR A 56 -1.24 -8.56 2.26
CA TYR A 56 -0.66 -8.28 0.96
C TYR A 56 -1.10 -6.90 0.42
N LEU A 57 -2.38 -6.56 0.50
CA LEU A 57 -2.86 -5.24 0.06
C LEU A 57 -2.27 -4.10 0.88
N VAL A 58 -2.06 -4.29 2.19
CA VAL A 58 -1.35 -3.32 3.04
C VAL A 58 0.09 -3.14 2.54
N LEU A 59 0.80 -4.22 2.22
CA LEU A 59 2.17 -4.13 1.69
C LEU A 59 2.21 -3.40 0.33
N VAL A 60 1.25 -3.67 -0.55
CA VAL A 60 1.10 -2.94 -1.82
C VAL A 60 0.85 -1.46 -1.56
N ALA A 61 -0.05 -1.13 -0.63
CA ALA A 61 -0.34 0.24 -0.24
C ALA A 61 0.89 0.94 0.33
N THR A 62 1.67 0.29 1.19
CA THR A 62 2.92 0.82 1.74
C THR A 62 3.94 1.08 0.63
N ALA A 63 4.16 0.12 -0.26
CA ALA A 63 5.07 0.29 -1.38
C ALA A 63 4.66 1.45 -2.29
N LEU A 64 3.37 1.57 -2.62
CA LEU A 64 2.82 2.68 -3.39
C LEU A 64 2.96 4.02 -2.66
N SER A 65 2.77 4.03 -1.34
CA SER A 65 2.89 5.23 -0.52
C SER A 65 4.32 5.77 -0.55
N VAL A 66 5.32 4.90 -0.42
CA VAL A 66 6.73 5.27 -0.54
C VAL A 66 7.05 5.72 -1.96
N TRP A 67 6.63 4.95 -2.97
CA TRP A 67 6.91 5.25 -4.38
C TRP A 67 6.30 6.58 -4.85
N LEU A 68 5.11 6.92 -4.38
CA LEU A 68 4.42 8.17 -4.70
C LEU A 68 4.82 9.34 -3.79
N GLY A 69 5.73 9.12 -2.85
CA GLY A 69 6.25 10.17 -1.96
C GLY A 69 5.28 10.62 -0.88
N TYR A 70 4.33 9.77 -0.48
CA TYR A 70 3.53 9.99 0.72
C TYR A 70 4.33 9.77 2.01
N ASP A 71 5.43 9.03 1.94
CA ASP A 71 6.35 8.86 3.07
C ASP A 71 6.97 10.20 3.48
N LYS A 72 6.82 10.53 4.76
CA LYS A 72 7.32 11.77 5.35
C LYS A 72 8.40 11.44 6.35
N ASP A 73 9.62 11.87 6.05
CA ASP A 73 10.77 11.70 6.93
C ASP A 73 10.57 12.45 8.27
N VAL A 74 11.17 11.97 9.36
CA VAL A 74 11.13 12.61 10.69
C VAL A 74 11.70 14.03 10.67
N THR A 75 12.56 14.32 9.69
CA THR A 75 13.11 15.65 9.42
C THR A 75 12.09 16.63 8.82
N SER A 76 10.92 16.14 8.37
CA SER A 76 9.84 16.97 7.82
C SER A 76 8.89 17.53 8.88
N LEU A 77 9.05 17.13 10.15
CA LEU A 77 8.29 17.67 11.26
C LEU A 77 8.78 19.10 11.59
N ARG A 78 7.87 20.07 11.52
CA ARG A 78 8.17 21.45 11.93
C ARG A 78 8.07 21.54 13.47
N PRO A 79 9.08 22.06 14.19
CA PRO A 79 8.99 22.21 15.64
C PRO A 79 7.80 23.10 16.00
N VAL A 80 6.93 22.61 16.88
CA VAL A 80 5.79 23.35 17.44
C VAL A 80 6.18 23.79 18.84
N TYR A 81 6.27 25.10 19.06
CA TYR A 81 6.52 25.68 20.37
C TYR A 81 5.18 25.93 21.08
N ARG A 82 5.08 25.55 22.36
CA ARG A 82 3.92 25.88 23.20
C ARG A 82 4.06 27.33 23.65
N THR A 83 3.10 28.18 23.31
CA THR A 83 3.01 29.53 23.85
C THR A 83 2.59 29.43 25.32
N GLU A 84 3.51 29.70 26.25
CA GLU A 84 3.17 29.85 27.67
C GLU A 84 2.21 31.03 27.83
N ARG A 85 1.15 30.82 28.61
CA ARG A 85 0.08 31.78 28.87
C ARG A 85 0.02 32.04 30.36
#